data_AF-Q6P6Z3-F1
#
_entry.id   AF-Q6P6Z3-F1
#
_cell.length_a   1.000
_cell.length_b   1.000
_cell.length_c   1.000
_cell.angle_alpha   90.00
_cell.angle_beta   90.00
_cell.angle_gamma   90.00
#
_symmetry.space_group_name_H-M   'P 1'
#
loop_
_entity.id
_entity.type
_entity.pdbx_description
1 polymer ?
#
loop_
_entity_poly.entity_id
_entity_poly.type
_entity_poly.pdbx_seq_one_letter_code
_entity_poly.pdbx_strand_id
1 'polypeptide(L)'
;MSVDMNSQGSDSNEDYDPNCEDEEEDDDPGDIEDYYVGVANDVEQQGADSFDPEEYQFTCLTYRESESALNEQMANLSSMLKVTHSVAKLILVHFQWQLSEILERHKLNSAQLLIEARVQSLSSKHVMAHSSHHCAVCMQFVRKENLLSLPCQHQFCCSCWEQHCTVLVKDGAGVGISCMAQECLLRTPEDFVFPLLPNEELKDKYRRYLFRDYVELPMSSDVPCSHRLCHHPEVANKVCR
;
A
#
# COMPACT_ATOMS: atom_id res chain seq x y z
N MET A 1 12.45 19.95 -29.32
CA MET A 1 11.50 20.72 -30.14
C MET A 1 10.25 20.88 -29.31
N SER A 2 10.02 22.09 -28.85
CA SER A 2 8.89 22.50 -28.02
C SER A 2 7.60 22.47 -28.84
N VAL A 3 6.50 22.01 -28.24
CA VAL A 3 5.16 22.17 -28.83
C VAL A 3 4.38 23.14 -27.98
N ASP A 4 4.32 24.38 -28.45
CA ASP A 4 3.49 25.45 -27.91
C ASP A 4 2.03 25.24 -28.32
N MET A 5 1.14 25.38 -27.33
CA MET A 5 -0.29 25.50 -27.50
C MET A 5 -0.60 26.86 -28.14
N ASN A 6 -1.27 26.87 -29.29
CA ASN A 6 -1.82 28.10 -29.86
C ASN A 6 -3.34 28.00 -30.00
N SER A 7 -4.01 28.96 -29.36
CA SER A 7 -5.44 29.24 -29.38
C SER A 7 -5.71 30.35 -30.39
N GLN A 8 -6.76 30.22 -31.21
CA GLN A 8 -7.42 31.21 -32.09
C GLN A 8 -8.28 30.39 -33.07
N GLY A 9 -9.51 30.70 -33.47
CA GLY A 9 -10.45 31.78 -33.21
C GLY A 9 -11.66 31.54 -34.14
N SER A 10 -12.83 32.02 -33.71
CA SER A 10 -14.01 32.52 -34.45
C SER A 10 -14.29 32.11 -35.90
N ASP A 11 -15.54 31.73 -36.24
CA ASP A 11 -16.44 32.60 -37.04
C ASP A 11 -17.89 32.08 -37.26
N SER A 12 -18.83 33.04 -37.39
CA SER A 12 -20.03 33.06 -38.26
C SER A 12 -21.26 32.20 -37.88
N ASN A 13 -22.52 32.62 -38.01
CA ASN A 13 -23.15 33.81 -38.59
C ASN A 13 -24.54 34.06 -37.98
N GLU A 14 -24.98 35.30 -38.13
CA GLU A 14 -26.24 35.92 -37.75
C GLU A 14 -27.42 35.40 -38.59
N ASP A 15 -28.59 35.21 -37.97
CA ASP A 15 -29.89 35.28 -38.64
C ASP A 15 -30.87 36.00 -37.71
N TYR A 16 -31.15 37.26 -38.04
CA TYR A 16 -32.13 38.12 -37.39
C TYR A 16 -33.45 38.01 -38.16
N ASP A 17 -34.52 37.57 -37.49
CA ASP A 17 -35.90 37.67 -37.98
C ASP A 17 -36.58 38.88 -37.32
N PRO A 18 -36.97 39.92 -38.10
CA PRO A 18 -37.66 41.07 -37.58
C PRO A 18 -39.18 40.93 -37.77
N ASN A 19 -39.91 41.18 -36.67
CA ASN A 19 -41.31 41.63 -36.60
C ASN A 19 -42.34 40.60 -36.10
N CYS A 20 -42.65 40.70 -34.81
CA CYS A 20 -44.03 40.56 -34.35
C CYS A 20 -44.27 41.55 -33.20
N GLU A 21 -45.39 42.25 -33.34
CA GLU A 21 -45.77 43.48 -32.66
C GLU A 21 -46.40 43.16 -31.29
N ASP A 22 -45.94 43.89 -30.27
CA ASP A 22 -46.71 44.58 -29.21
C ASP A 22 -48.12 44.05 -28.87
N GLU A 23 -48.29 43.30 -27.76
CA GLU A 23 -49.56 43.22 -27.01
C GLU A 23 -49.33 42.98 -25.50
N GLU A 24 -49.76 43.99 -24.71
CA GLU A 24 -50.33 43.96 -23.35
C GLU A 24 -49.40 43.60 -22.14
N GLU A 25 -49.07 44.64 -21.34
CA GLU A 25 -48.64 44.51 -19.93
C GLU A 25 -49.83 44.04 -19.07
N ASP A 26 -49.88 42.75 -18.74
CA ASP A 26 -50.68 42.26 -17.62
C ASP A 26 -49.89 42.52 -16.31
N ASP A 27 -50.29 43.58 -15.60
CA ASP A 27 -49.89 43.87 -14.22
C ASP A 27 -50.53 42.81 -13.30
N ASP A 28 -49.80 41.71 -13.03
CA ASP A 28 -50.17 40.72 -12.01
C ASP A 28 -49.70 41.22 -10.63
N PRO A 29 -50.60 41.62 -9.71
CA PRO A 29 -50.23 41.99 -8.37
C PRO A 29 -50.06 40.72 -7.53
N GLY A 30 -49.03 39.94 -7.85
CA GLY A 30 -48.58 38.79 -7.09
C GLY A 30 -47.71 39.20 -5.91
N ASP A 31 -48.23 40.06 -5.02
CA ASP A 31 -47.56 40.43 -3.78
C ASP A 31 -47.67 39.27 -2.78
N ILE A 32 -46.76 38.31 -2.94
CA ILE A 32 -46.63 37.14 -2.07
C ILE A 32 -45.61 37.42 -0.95
N GLU A 33 -45.70 38.58 -0.30
CA GLU A 33 -44.92 38.88 0.91
C GLU A 33 -45.31 37.95 2.09
N ASP A 34 -46.55 37.45 2.12
CA ASP A 34 -47.05 36.58 3.21
C ASP A 34 -46.54 35.13 3.17
N TYR A 35 -45.93 34.66 2.06
CA TYR A 35 -45.46 33.27 1.97
C TYR A 35 -44.25 32.98 2.85
N TYR A 36 -43.49 34.02 3.22
CA TYR A 36 -42.36 33.93 4.13
C TYR A 36 -42.71 34.32 5.58
N VAL A 37 -43.96 34.70 5.87
CA VAL A 37 -44.41 35.07 7.21
C VAL A 37 -44.81 33.81 7.97
N GLY A 38 -43.84 33.17 8.62
CA GLY A 38 -44.06 32.00 9.49
C GLY A 38 -42.99 30.92 9.41
N VAL A 39 -42.16 30.93 8.36
CA VAL A 39 -41.06 29.97 8.16
C VAL A 39 -39.81 30.28 9.01
N ALA A 40 -39.83 31.34 9.81
CA ALA A 40 -38.71 31.74 10.65
C ALA A 40 -38.38 30.74 11.78
N ASN A 41 -39.19 29.70 12.00
CA ASN A 41 -39.07 28.80 13.15
C ASN A 41 -39.01 27.30 12.83
N ASP A 42 -39.07 26.88 11.56
CA ASP A 42 -39.09 25.45 11.20
C ASP A 42 -37.71 24.89 10.82
N VAL A 43 -36.68 25.73 10.78
CA VAL A 43 -35.29 25.27 10.74
C VAL A 43 -34.81 25.19 12.19
N GLU A 44 -34.96 24.02 12.80
CA GLU A 44 -34.18 23.70 14.00
C GLU A 44 -32.71 23.99 13.66
N GLN A 45 -32.16 25.06 14.23
CA GLN A 45 -30.73 25.33 14.20
C GLN A 45 -30.07 24.16 14.92
N GLN A 46 -29.72 23.14 14.15
CA GLN A 46 -28.78 22.11 14.55
C GLN A 46 -27.59 22.88 15.11
N GLY A 47 -27.36 22.74 16.42
CA GLY A 47 -26.29 23.47 17.10
C GLY A 47 -24.96 23.18 16.41
N ALA A 48 -23.97 24.05 16.60
CA ALA A 48 -22.63 23.90 16.00
C ALA A 48 -21.90 22.57 16.36
N ASP A 49 -22.51 21.73 17.21
CA ASP A 49 -22.09 20.36 17.55
C ASP A 49 -22.97 19.27 16.88
N SER A 50 -23.68 19.59 15.80
CA SER A 50 -24.35 18.57 14.99
C SER A 50 -23.29 17.67 14.38
N PHE A 51 -23.16 16.45 14.92
CA PHE A 51 -22.29 15.40 14.44
C PHE A 51 -22.39 15.30 12.91
N ASP A 52 -21.41 15.83 12.20
CA ASP A 52 -21.26 15.68 10.76
C ASP A 52 -20.72 14.27 10.50
N PRO A 53 -21.51 13.36 9.91
CA PRO A 53 -21.06 12.01 9.61
C PRO A 53 -19.87 11.98 8.63
N GLU A 54 -19.56 13.10 7.98
CA GLU A 54 -18.44 13.27 7.04
C GLU A 54 -17.19 13.91 7.68
N GLU A 55 -17.25 14.38 8.93
CA GLU A 55 -16.11 14.97 9.64
C GLU A 55 -15.17 13.86 10.17
N TYR A 56 -14.10 13.59 9.43
CA TYR A 56 -13.04 12.68 9.85
C TYR A 56 -11.86 13.43 10.45
N GLN A 57 -11.51 13.11 11.70
CA GLN A 57 -10.27 13.60 12.30
C GLN A 57 -9.09 12.74 11.83
N PHE A 58 -8.17 13.32 11.06
CA PHE A 58 -6.94 12.66 10.63
C PHE A 58 -5.71 13.52 10.94
N THR A 59 -4.58 12.87 11.16
CA THR A 59 -3.27 13.52 11.28
C THR A 59 -2.35 12.95 10.22
N CYS A 60 -1.87 13.80 9.32
CA CYS A 60 -0.89 13.39 8.30
C CYS A 60 0.50 13.36 8.92
N LEU A 61 1.15 12.20 8.85
CA LEU A 61 2.56 12.07 9.20
C LEU A 61 3.44 12.42 8.01
N THR A 62 4.58 13.05 8.27
CA THR A 62 5.64 13.22 7.27
C THR A 62 6.36 11.90 7.00
N TYR A 63 7.03 11.77 5.86
CA TYR A 63 7.85 10.60 5.53
C TYR A 63 8.80 10.20 6.66
N ARG A 64 9.46 11.19 7.29
CA ARG A 64 10.42 10.98 8.37
C ARG A 64 9.74 10.47 9.65
N GLU A 65 8.55 10.98 9.96
CA GLU A 65 7.78 10.51 11.13
C GLU A 65 7.29 9.07 10.92
N SER A 66 6.75 8.77 9.73
CA SER A 66 6.39 7.40 9.35
C SER A 66 7.59 6.47 9.45
N GLU A 67 8.72 6.82 8.84
CA GLU A 67 9.94 6.01 8.88
C GLU A 67 10.45 5.79 10.32
N SER A 68 10.42 6.81 11.16
CA SER A 68 10.80 6.70 12.58
C SER A 68 9.89 5.76 13.35
N ALA A 69 8.56 5.90 13.18
CA ALA A 69 7.59 5.05 13.86
C ALA A 69 7.74 3.57 13.42
N LEU A 70 7.89 3.31 12.12
CA LEU A 70 8.12 1.96 11.58
C LEU A 70 9.41 1.35 12.15
N ASN A 71 10.48 2.14 12.23
CA ASN A 71 11.78 1.68 12.75
C ASN A 71 11.75 1.37 14.25
N GLU A 72 11.02 2.15 15.05
CA GLU A 72 10.86 1.88 16.48
C GLU A 72 10.15 0.56 16.73
N GLN A 73 9.02 0.32 16.04
CA GLN A 73 8.27 -0.93 16.18
C GLN A 73 9.07 -2.14 15.68
N MET A 74 9.81 -1.97 14.59
CA MET A 74 10.74 -2.98 14.09
C MET A 74 11.83 -3.32 15.11
N ALA A 75 12.48 -2.31 15.71
CA ALA A 75 13.54 -2.52 16.69
C ALA A 75 13.01 -3.24 17.93
N ASN A 76 11.84 -2.83 18.41
CA ASN A 76 11.16 -3.47 19.53
C ASN A 76 10.89 -4.95 19.20
N LEU A 77 10.23 -5.23 18.07
CA LEU A 77 9.89 -6.60 17.69
C LEU A 77 11.12 -7.48 17.46
N SER A 78 12.15 -6.96 16.78
CA SER A 78 13.41 -7.68 16.55
C SER A 78 14.05 -8.12 17.86
N SER A 79 14.07 -7.24 18.87
CA SER A 79 14.63 -7.56 20.19
C SER A 79 13.84 -8.65 20.93
N MET A 80 12.50 -8.60 20.85
CA MET A 80 11.62 -9.55 21.54
C MET A 80 11.63 -10.94 20.89
N LEU A 81 11.60 -10.98 19.55
CA LEU A 81 11.55 -12.24 18.77
C LEU A 81 12.95 -12.80 18.48
N LYS A 82 14.02 -12.03 18.74
CA LYS A 82 15.42 -12.39 18.45
C LYS A 82 15.65 -12.73 16.97
N VAL A 83 15.04 -11.95 16.09
CA VAL A 83 15.17 -12.05 14.62
C VAL A 83 15.87 -10.82 14.06
N THR A 84 16.37 -10.88 12.83
CA THR A 84 16.96 -9.70 12.16
C THR A 84 15.91 -8.63 11.89
N HIS A 85 16.35 -7.38 11.73
CA HIS A 85 15.46 -6.26 11.38
C HIS A 85 14.63 -6.54 10.13
N SER A 86 15.27 -7.05 9.07
CA SER A 86 14.60 -7.41 7.81
C SER A 86 13.49 -8.44 8.02
N VAL A 87 13.74 -9.47 8.85
CA VAL A 87 12.75 -10.50 9.16
C VAL A 87 11.63 -9.92 10.02
N ALA A 88 11.94 -9.06 10.99
CA ALA A 88 10.94 -8.38 11.81
C ALA A 88 9.97 -7.55 10.95
N LYS A 89 10.48 -6.80 9.95
CA LYS A 89 9.64 -6.06 9.01
C LYS A 89 8.68 -6.96 8.22
N LEU A 90 9.15 -8.12 7.75
CA LEU A 90 8.29 -9.10 7.07
C LEU A 90 7.16 -9.61 7.97
N ILE A 91 7.46 -9.88 9.24
CA ILE A 91 6.47 -10.33 10.23
C ILE A 91 5.45 -9.20 10.49
N LEU A 92 5.91 -7.97 10.72
CA LEU A 92 5.05 -6.81 10.94
C LEU A 92 4.07 -6.60 9.79
N VAL A 93 4.58 -6.62 8.56
CA VAL A 93 3.77 -6.53 7.33
C VAL A 93 2.75 -7.66 7.25
N HIS A 94 3.16 -8.89 7.53
CA HIS A 94 2.27 -10.05 7.45
C HIS A 94 1.07 -9.95 8.41
N PHE A 95 1.32 -9.46 9.62
CA PHE A 95 0.30 -9.29 10.68
C PHE A 95 -0.26 -7.86 10.73
N GLN A 96 -0.12 -7.08 9.66
CA GLN A 96 -0.70 -5.74 9.55
C GLN A 96 -0.37 -4.84 10.75
N TRP A 97 0.87 -4.92 11.24
CA TRP A 97 1.39 -4.13 12.35
C TRP A 97 0.72 -4.37 13.72
N GLN A 98 -0.06 -5.45 13.87
CA GLN A 98 -0.68 -5.84 15.15
C GLN A 98 0.33 -6.48 16.12
N LEU A 99 1.14 -5.64 16.77
CA LEU A 99 2.21 -6.07 17.68
C LEU A 99 1.74 -6.95 18.85
N SER A 100 0.62 -6.59 19.46
CA SER A 100 0.06 -7.35 20.58
C SER A 100 -0.25 -8.80 20.19
N GLU A 101 -0.86 -8.98 19.01
CA GLU A 101 -1.18 -10.30 18.46
C GLU A 101 0.10 -11.09 18.14
N ILE A 102 1.08 -10.46 17.48
CA ILE A 102 2.37 -11.08 17.17
C ILE A 102 3.04 -11.60 18.45
N LEU A 103 3.04 -10.80 19.52
CA LEU A 103 3.67 -11.16 20.78
C LEU A 103 2.94 -12.27 21.53
N GLU A 104 1.61 -12.25 21.53
CA GLU A 104 0.81 -13.31 22.13
C GLU A 104 1.05 -14.64 21.41
N ARG A 105 0.94 -14.64 20.07
CA ARG A 105 1.20 -15.83 19.25
C ARG A 105 2.63 -16.33 19.40
N HIS A 106 3.61 -15.44 19.48
CA HIS A 106 5.01 -15.81 19.69
C HIS A 106 5.24 -16.52 21.04
N LYS A 107 4.56 -16.08 22.10
CA LYS A 107 4.61 -16.74 23.43
C LYS A 107 4.02 -18.14 23.39
N LEU A 108 2.97 -18.35 22.60
CA LEU A 108 2.32 -19.65 22.43
C LEU A 108 3.17 -20.60 21.58
N ASN A 109 3.59 -20.15 20.40
CA ASN A 109 4.40 -20.94 19.48
C ASN A 109 5.18 -20.04 18.50
N SER A 110 6.45 -19.77 18.83
CA SER A 110 7.34 -18.94 18.02
C SER A 110 7.59 -19.51 16.62
N ALA A 111 7.82 -20.83 16.50
CA ALA A 111 8.10 -21.46 15.21
C ALA A 111 6.91 -21.37 14.25
N GLN A 112 5.70 -21.62 14.76
CA GLN A 112 4.48 -21.53 13.96
C GLN A 112 4.25 -20.12 13.44
N LEU A 113 4.48 -19.10 14.28
CA LEU A 113 4.39 -17.70 13.87
C LEU A 113 5.37 -17.36 12.73
N LEU A 114 6.62 -17.83 12.82
CA LEU A 114 7.62 -17.59 11.78
C LEU A 114 7.30 -18.30 10.45
N ILE A 115 6.66 -19.47 10.52
CA ILE A 115 6.17 -20.19 9.35
C ILE A 115 4.98 -19.46 8.72
N GLU A 116 4.01 -19.04 9.54
CA GLU A 116 2.83 -18.30 9.11
C GLU A 116 3.23 -16.98 8.42
N ALA A 117 4.17 -16.24 9.02
CA ALA A 117 4.77 -15.04 8.45
C ALA A 117 5.63 -15.29 7.19
N ARG A 118 5.81 -16.56 6.79
CA ARG A 118 6.59 -16.98 5.62
C ARG A 118 8.07 -16.56 5.69
N VAL A 119 8.64 -16.49 6.90
CA VAL A 119 10.06 -16.19 7.13
C VAL A 119 10.86 -17.40 7.57
N GLN A 120 10.18 -18.49 7.95
CA GLN A 120 10.78 -19.79 8.23
C GLN A 120 10.05 -20.90 7.47
N SER A 121 10.76 -22.00 7.19
CA SER A 121 10.20 -23.19 6.54
C SER A 121 9.91 -24.28 7.57
N LEU A 122 8.87 -25.08 7.33
CA LEU A 122 8.42 -26.23 8.14
C LEU A 122 9.41 -27.42 8.24
N SER A 123 10.69 -27.22 7.91
CA SER A 123 11.64 -28.27 7.55
C SER A 123 11.27 -28.95 6.23
N SER A 124 12.09 -28.72 5.21
CA SER A 124 11.96 -29.35 3.91
C SER A 124 12.34 -30.83 4.04
N LYS A 125 11.34 -31.70 4.21
CA LYS A 125 11.49 -33.15 3.98
C LYS A 125 11.74 -33.49 2.50
N HIS A 126 11.77 -32.48 1.63
CA HIS A 126 12.02 -32.59 0.20
C HIS A 126 13.30 -31.88 -0.26
N VAL A 127 14.28 -31.64 0.63
CA VAL A 127 15.65 -31.51 0.15
C VAL A 127 16.06 -32.91 -0.27
N MET A 128 15.70 -33.29 -1.51
CA MET A 128 16.60 -34.14 -2.25
C MET A 128 17.92 -33.38 -2.21
N ALA A 129 18.80 -33.80 -1.30
CA ALA A 129 20.20 -33.47 -1.30
C ALA A 129 20.76 -34.09 -2.58
N HIS A 130 20.36 -33.55 -3.73
CA HIS A 130 21.06 -33.79 -4.94
C HIS A 130 22.41 -33.17 -4.68
N SER A 131 23.42 -34.03 -4.60
CA SER A 131 24.82 -33.70 -4.80
C SER A 131 25.09 -33.04 -6.17
N SER A 132 24.03 -32.64 -6.90
CA SER A 132 24.12 -31.87 -8.11
C SER A 132 24.63 -30.49 -7.76
N HIS A 133 25.89 -30.26 -8.08
CA HIS A 133 26.52 -28.95 -8.25
C HIS A 133 25.86 -28.16 -9.39
N HIS A 134 24.53 -28.13 -9.48
CA HIS A 134 23.77 -27.54 -10.58
C HIS A 134 22.68 -26.64 -10.03
N CYS A 135 22.45 -25.49 -10.67
CA CYS A 135 21.32 -24.63 -10.34
C CYS A 135 20.02 -25.17 -10.96
N ALA A 136 18.96 -25.33 -10.17
CA ALA A 136 17.68 -25.86 -10.63
C ALA A 136 16.93 -24.96 -11.64
N VAL A 137 17.36 -23.70 -11.82
CA VAL A 137 16.72 -22.74 -12.76
C VAL A 137 17.44 -22.74 -14.11
N CYS A 138 18.75 -22.49 -14.13
CA CYS A 138 19.52 -22.40 -15.37
C CYS A 138 20.23 -23.71 -15.78
N MET A 139 20.16 -24.75 -14.94
CA MET A 139 20.83 -26.05 -15.11
C MET A 139 22.36 -25.99 -15.27
N GLN A 140 22.98 -24.84 -14.97
CA GLN A 140 24.44 -24.66 -15.04
C GLN A 140 25.15 -25.28 -13.84
N PHE A 141 26.37 -25.74 -14.07
CA PHE A 141 27.24 -26.24 -13.00
C PHE A 141 27.76 -25.09 -12.14
N VAL A 142 27.50 -25.14 -10.83
CA VAL A 142 27.85 -24.11 -9.85
C VAL A 142 28.41 -24.77 -8.61
N ARG A 143 29.55 -24.25 -8.12
CA ARG A 143 30.13 -24.70 -6.86
C ARG A 143 29.15 -24.43 -5.72
N LYS A 144 29.12 -25.34 -4.74
CA LYS A 144 28.18 -25.25 -3.61
C LYS A 144 28.29 -23.92 -2.85
N GLU A 145 29.49 -23.37 -2.76
CA GLU A 145 29.78 -22.06 -2.14
C GLU A 145 29.15 -20.86 -2.87
N ASN A 146 28.82 -21.01 -4.16
CA ASN A 146 28.22 -19.97 -5.00
C ASN A 146 26.70 -20.14 -5.16
N LEU A 147 26.10 -21.10 -4.44
CA LEU A 147 24.66 -21.27 -4.37
C LEU A 147 24.14 -20.52 -3.15
N LEU A 148 23.15 -19.67 -3.38
CA LEU A 148 22.45 -18.91 -2.34
C LEU A 148 21.13 -19.61 -2.03
N SER A 149 20.79 -19.65 -0.75
CA SER A 149 19.54 -20.22 -0.26
C SER A 149 18.97 -19.40 0.88
N LEU A 150 17.64 -19.31 0.91
CA LEU A 150 16.87 -18.82 2.05
C LEU A 150 16.69 -19.94 3.10
N PRO A 151 16.06 -19.69 4.26
CA PRO A 151 15.77 -20.71 5.27
C PRO A 151 14.98 -21.96 4.78
N CYS A 152 14.35 -21.91 3.60
CA CYS A 152 13.73 -23.07 2.95
C CYS A 152 14.73 -24.05 2.34
N GLN A 153 16.03 -23.70 2.29
CA GLN A 153 17.14 -24.51 1.77
C GLN A 153 17.10 -24.79 0.26
N HIS A 154 16.20 -24.16 -0.49
CA HIS A 154 16.25 -24.18 -1.95
C HIS A 154 17.45 -23.37 -2.44
N GLN A 155 18.29 -24.00 -3.27
CA GLN A 155 19.58 -23.46 -3.70
C GLN A 155 19.55 -23.04 -5.16
N PHE A 156 19.96 -21.80 -5.42
CA PHE A 156 20.07 -21.25 -6.77
C PHE A 156 21.35 -20.41 -6.91
N CYS A 157 21.87 -20.27 -8.11
CA CYS A 157 23.09 -19.49 -8.33
C CYS A 157 22.83 -17.98 -8.19
N CYS A 158 23.89 -17.23 -7.90
CA CYS A 158 23.83 -15.77 -7.73
C CYS A 158 23.17 -15.08 -8.93
N SER A 159 23.53 -15.44 -10.16
CA SER A 159 22.97 -14.86 -11.37
C SER A 159 21.45 -15.07 -11.52
N CYS A 160 20.92 -16.24 -11.14
CA CYS A 160 19.47 -16.47 -11.17
C CYS A 160 18.75 -15.64 -10.11
N TRP A 161 19.33 -15.51 -8.92
CA TRP A 161 18.81 -14.63 -7.87
C TRP A 161 18.82 -13.16 -8.28
N GLU A 162 19.92 -12.66 -8.85
CA GLU A 162 20.02 -11.30 -9.38
C GLU A 162 18.96 -11.01 -10.45
N GLN A 163 18.79 -11.93 -11.41
CA GLN A 163 17.78 -11.80 -12.46
C GLN A 163 16.36 -11.81 -11.88
N HIS A 164 16.06 -12.75 -10.99
CA HIS A 164 14.76 -12.87 -10.33
C HIS A 164 14.39 -11.61 -9.54
N CYS A 165 15.30 -11.15 -8.67
CA CYS A 165 15.10 -9.92 -7.91
C CYS A 165 14.97 -8.70 -8.83
N THR A 166 15.78 -8.60 -9.87
CA THR A 166 15.72 -7.49 -10.82
C THR A 166 14.38 -7.43 -11.54
N VAL A 167 13.86 -8.56 -12.02
CA VAL A 167 12.55 -8.62 -12.71
C VAL A 167 11.44 -8.22 -11.75
N LEU A 168 11.38 -8.82 -10.57
CA LEU A 168 10.32 -8.51 -9.61
C LEU A 168 10.35 -7.06 -9.13
N VAL A 169 11.53 -6.48 -8.91
CA VAL A 169 11.64 -5.06 -8.56
C VAL A 169 11.21 -4.17 -9.73
N LYS A 170 11.53 -4.52 -10.97
CA LYS A 170 11.03 -3.78 -12.15
C LYS A 170 9.50 -3.84 -12.24
N ASP A 171 8.91 -4.97 -11.86
CA ASP A 171 7.46 -5.17 -11.83
C ASP A 171 6.79 -4.54 -10.59
N GLY A 172 7.55 -3.87 -9.73
CA GLY A 172 7.00 -3.11 -8.60
C GLY A 172 6.89 -3.87 -7.27
N ALA A 173 7.52 -5.04 -7.16
CA ALA A 173 7.50 -5.83 -5.93
C ALA A 173 8.43 -5.26 -4.84
N GLY A 174 7.89 -5.03 -3.64
CA GLY A 174 8.64 -4.76 -2.42
C GLY A 174 8.75 -6.01 -1.55
N VAL A 175 7.88 -6.12 -0.54
CA VAL A 175 7.81 -7.24 0.42
C VAL A 175 7.35 -8.55 -0.25
N GLY A 176 6.79 -8.45 -1.46
CA GLY A 176 6.28 -9.57 -2.26
C GLY A 176 7.31 -10.55 -2.82
N ILE A 177 8.61 -10.24 -2.78
CA ILE A 177 9.65 -11.11 -3.37
C ILE A 177 9.76 -12.43 -2.59
N SER A 178 9.52 -13.55 -3.27
CA SER A 178 9.57 -14.90 -2.69
C SER A 178 10.63 -15.79 -3.33
N CYS A 179 10.88 -16.94 -2.70
CA CYS A 179 11.72 -18.00 -3.23
C CYS A 179 11.30 -18.43 -4.66
N MET A 180 12.28 -18.79 -5.49
CA MET A 180 12.07 -19.28 -6.87
C MET A 180 11.55 -20.72 -6.94
N ALA A 181 11.60 -21.48 -5.85
CA ALA A 181 11.13 -22.87 -5.84
C ALA A 181 9.60 -22.94 -5.98
N GLN A 182 9.14 -23.93 -6.74
CA GLN A 182 7.72 -24.22 -6.87
C GLN A 182 7.09 -24.48 -5.50
N GLU A 183 5.90 -23.91 -5.28
CA GLU A 183 5.13 -24.02 -4.02
C GLU A 183 5.84 -23.48 -2.76
N CYS A 184 6.96 -22.78 -2.91
CA CYS A 184 7.65 -22.15 -1.79
C CYS A 184 7.15 -20.72 -1.56
N LEU A 185 6.37 -20.52 -0.50
CA LEU A 185 5.83 -19.21 -0.14
C LEU A 185 6.80 -18.33 0.67
N LEU A 186 8.02 -18.81 0.93
CA LEU A 186 8.98 -18.12 1.78
C LEU A 186 9.35 -16.76 1.17
N ARG A 187 9.16 -15.69 1.94
CA ARG A 187 9.52 -14.32 1.56
C ARG A 187 11.02 -14.10 1.70
N THR A 188 11.53 -13.21 0.87
CA THR A 188 12.94 -12.85 0.80
C THR A 188 13.17 -11.59 1.64
N PRO A 189 13.98 -11.65 2.71
CA PRO A 189 14.34 -10.47 3.49
C PRO A 189 15.06 -9.41 2.64
N GLU A 190 14.85 -8.13 2.95
CA GLU A 190 15.42 -7.02 2.18
C GLU A 190 16.96 -7.04 2.14
N ASP A 191 17.62 -7.47 3.22
CA ASP A 191 19.08 -7.64 3.31
C ASP A 191 19.63 -8.76 2.41
N PHE A 192 18.78 -9.71 2.02
CA PHE A 192 19.12 -10.69 1.00
C PHE A 192 18.96 -10.13 -0.42
N VAL A 193 17.96 -9.27 -0.65
CA VAL A 193 17.68 -8.69 -1.99
C VAL A 193 18.66 -7.57 -2.35
N PHE A 194 18.98 -6.67 -1.42
CA PHE A 194 19.81 -5.48 -1.71
C PHE A 194 21.17 -5.80 -2.38
N PRO A 195 21.93 -6.83 -1.95
CA PRO A 195 23.19 -7.20 -2.60
C PRO A 195 23.03 -7.74 -4.03
N LEU A 196 21.84 -8.25 -4.37
CA LEU A 196 21.53 -8.86 -5.68
C LEU A 196 21.05 -7.85 -6.72
N LEU A 197 20.84 -6.58 -6.33
CA LEU A 197 20.41 -5.54 -7.26
C LEU A 197 21.64 -4.88 -7.91
N PRO A 198 21.71 -4.84 -9.26
CA PRO A 198 22.95 -4.50 -9.97
C PRO A 198 23.31 -3.01 -9.94
N ASN A 199 22.35 -2.12 -9.71
CA ASN A 199 22.55 -0.68 -9.73
C ASN A 199 21.75 0.04 -8.62
N GLU A 200 22.18 1.26 -8.28
CA GLU A 200 21.52 2.06 -7.23
C GLU A 200 20.09 2.48 -7.63
N GLU A 201 19.80 2.67 -8.92
CA GLU A 201 18.45 3.01 -9.38
C GLU A 201 17.42 1.93 -8.99
N LEU A 202 17.76 0.65 -9.16
CA LEU A 202 16.90 -0.46 -8.75
C LEU A 202 16.82 -0.56 -7.22
N LYS A 203 17.91 -0.30 -6.49
CA LYS A 203 17.87 -0.26 -5.02
C LYS A 203 16.96 0.85 -4.52
N ASP A 204 16.98 2.03 -5.13
CA ASP A 204 16.10 3.15 -4.77
C ASP A 204 14.63 2.87 -5.11
N LYS A 205 14.37 2.19 -6.24
CA LYS A 205 13.03 1.69 -6.56
C LYS A 205 12.56 0.68 -5.52
N TYR A 206 13.41 -0.27 -5.16
CA TYR A 206 13.09 -1.28 -4.16
C TYR A 206 12.83 -0.68 -2.77
N ARG A 207 13.64 0.28 -2.31
CA ARG A 207 13.39 1.04 -1.07
C ARG A 207 12.02 1.71 -1.06
N ARG A 208 11.64 2.34 -2.18
CA ARG A 208 10.32 2.98 -2.34
C ARG A 208 9.17 1.96 -2.27
N TYR A 209 9.30 0.81 -2.93
CA TYR A 209 8.27 -0.24 -2.88
C TYR A 209 8.17 -0.89 -1.50
N LEU A 210 9.29 -1.09 -0.81
CA LEU A 210 9.28 -1.55 0.57
C LEU A 210 8.57 -0.56 1.48
N PHE A 211 8.91 0.73 1.40
CA PHE A 211 8.26 1.77 2.19
C PHE A 211 6.77 1.86 1.91
N ARG A 212 6.36 1.81 0.63
CA ARG A 212 4.94 1.72 0.24
C ARG A 212 4.26 0.54 0.94
N ASP A 213 4.81 -0.66 0.81
CA ASP A 213 4.23 -1.87 1.41
C ASP A 213 4.20 -1.78 2.96
N TYR A 214 5.13 -1.03 3.58
CA TYR A 214 5.15 -0.78 5.02
C TYR A 214 4.09 0.22 5.49
N VAL A 215 3.73 1.20 4.67
CA VAL A 215 2.77 2.27 5.03
C VAL A 215 1.34 1.97 4.60
N GLU A 216 1.13 1.25 3.50
CA GLU A 216 -0.21 0.93 2.99
C GLU A 216 -0.95 -0.10 3.86
N LEU A 217 -0.24 -0.94 4.61
CA LEU A 217 -0.81 -2.01 5.44
C LEU A 217 -1.20 -1.64 6.89
N PRO A 218 -0.52 -0.73 7.62
CA PRO A 218 -0.90 -0.32 8.98
C PRO A 218 -2.09 0.64 9.02
N MET A 219 -2.36 1.37 7.93
CA MET A 219 -3.36 2.45 7.95
C MET A 219 -4.81 1.93 7.90
N SER A 220 -5.05 0.61 7.92
CA SER A 220 -6.39 0.03 7.90
C SER A 220 -7.01 -0.26 9.27
N SER A 221 -6.31 -0.13 10.41
CA SER A 221 -6.90 -0.58 11.70
C SER A 221 -6.63 0.22 12.97
N ASP A 222 -5.76 1.22 13.01
CA ASP A 222 -5.42 1.90 14.27
C ASP A 222 -6.06 3.29 14.45
N VAL A 223 -7.35 3.39 14.09
CA VAL A 223 -8.26 4.29 14.81
C VAL A 223 -9.35 3.40 15.39
N PRO A 224 -9.51 3.32 16.72
CA PRO A 224 -10.70 2.72 17.29
C PRO A 224 -11.87 3.61 16.89
N CYS A 225 -12.50 3.28 15.75
CA CYS A 225 -13.77 3.86 15.40
C CYS A 225 -14.77 3.32 16.43
N SER A 226 -15.09 4.15 17.42
CA SER A 226 -16.09 3.87 18.46
C SER A 226 -17.50 3.67 17.89
N HIS A 227 -17.68 3.72 16.57
CA HIS A 227 -18.97 3.62 15.91
C HIS A 227 -18.99 2.42 14.97
N ARG A 228 -19.89 1.48 15.29
CA ARG A 228 -20.41 0.48 14.35
C ARG A 228 -20.83 1.25 13.09
N LEU A 229 -20.12 1.06 11.97
CA LEU A 229 -20.58 1.24 10.57
C LEU A 229 -19.43 1.49 9.56
N CYS A 230 -18.18 1.09 9.82
CA CYS A 230 -17.13 1.10 8.79
C CYS A 230 -17.23 -0.11 7.85
N HIS A 231 -18.25 -0.12 6.99
CA HIS A 231 -18.28 -0.92 5.76
C HIS A 231 -18.75 -0.02 4.61
N HIS A 232 -17.88 0.89 4.14
CA HIS A 232 -18.06 1.51 2.82
C HIS A 232 -16.74 1.52 2.03
N PRO A 233 -16.69 0.84 0.86
CA PRO A 233 -15.45 0.62 0.10
C PRO A 233 -14.92 1.84 -0.69
N GLU A 234 -15.48 3.03 -0.52
CA GLU A 234 -15.11 4.22 -1.33
C GLU A 234 -14.01 5.11 -0.72
N VAL A 235 -13.63 4.89 0.55
CA VAL A 235 -12.59 5.73 1.22
C VAL A 235 -11.16 5.25 0.94
N ALA A 236 -10.98 4.04 0.37
CA ALA A 236 -9.65 3.48 0.11
C ALA A 236 -8.84 4.17 -1.02
N ASN A 237 -9.43 5.10 -1.78
CA ASN A 237 -8.84 5.63 -3.01
C ASN A 237 -8.39 7.10 -2.99
N LYS A 238 -8.23 7.72 -1.81
CA LYS A 238 -7.76 9.12 -1.70
C LYS A 238 -6.42 9.31 -0.96
N VAL A 239 -5.55 8.30 -0.92
CA VAL A 239 -4.24 8.39 -0.24
C VAL A 239 -3.05 8.57 -1.20
N CYS A 240 -3.23 8.50 -2.52
CA CYS A 240 -2.13 8.73 -3.46
C CYS A 240 -2.51 9.73 -4.58
N ARG A 241 -2.39 11.02 -4.29
CA ARG A 241 -2.04 12.05 -5.27
C ARG A 241 -1.10 13.07 -4.63
#